data_AF-A0A960IYQ4-F1
#
_entry.id   AF-A0A960IYQ4-F1
#
_cell.length_a   1.000
_cell.length_b   1.000
_cell.length_c   1.000
_cell.angle_alpha   90.00
_cell.angle_beta   90.00
_cell.angle_gamma   90.00
#
_symmetry.space_group_name_H-M   'P 1'
#
loop_
_entity.id
_entity.type
_entity.pdbx_description
1 polymer ?
#
loop_
_entity_poly.entity_id
_entity_poly.type
_entity_poly.pdbx_seq_one_letter_code
_entity_poly.pdbx_strand_id
1 'polypeptide(L)' 'MDPEPSVEPPVREYEYVLQCPCGTTLRAPTEDEIVEVSFAHLRAEHPDLAPTYGREHVLFMAVRLLKG' A
#
# COMPACT_ATOMS: atom_id res chain seq x y z
N MET A 1 -15.61 -4.55 32.26
CA MET A 1 -14.78 -4.47 31.05
C MET A 1 -14.75 -3.01 30.67
N ASP A 2 -13.72 -2.30 31.11
CA ASP A 2 -13.47 -0.94 30.64
C ASP A 2 -13.12 -1.00 29.15
N PRO A 3 -13.71 -0.16 28.29
CA PRO A 3 -13.20 -0.01 26.93
C PRO A 3 -11.84 0.68 27.01
N GLU A 4 -10.79 -0.01 26.59
CA GLU A 4 -9.45 0.58 26.50
C GLU A 4 -9.52 1.86 25.65
N PRO A 5 -8.97 3.00 26.11
CA PRO A 5 -8.91 4.19 25.28
C PRO A 5 -8.03 3.85 24.09
N SER A 6 -8.62 3.84 22.89
CA SER A 6 -7.90 3.73 21.64
C SER A 6 -7.01 4.97 21.53
N VAL A 7 -5.78 4.85 22.01
CA VAL A 7 -4.76 5.87 21.82
C VAL A 7 -4.40 5.79 20.34
N GLU A 8 -5.11 6.56 19.52
CA GLU A 8 -4.74 6.77 18.13
C GLU A 8 -3.31 7.34 18.15
N PRO A 9 -2.31 6.60 17.64
CA PRO A 9 -0.95 7.11 17.60
C PRO A 9 -0.93 8.40 16.75
N PRO A 10 0.00 9.34 17.00
CA PRO A 10 0.12 10.53 16.17
C PRO A 10 0.23 10.09 14.72
N VAL A 11 -0.68 10.56 13.86
CA VAL A 11 -0.70 10.29 12.42
C VAL A 11 0.55 10.92 11.83
N ARG A 12 1.67 10.21 11.94
CA ARG A 12 2.86 10.52 11.16
C ARG A 12 2.42 10.30 9.72
N GLU A 13 2.37 11.37 8.94
CA GLU A 13 2.04 11.29 7.51
C GLU A 13 3.12 10.44 6.86
N TYR A 14 2.78 9.20 6.55
CA TYR A 14 3.61 8.32 5.74
C TYR A 14 3.00 8.24 4.36
N GLU A 15 3.82 8.29 3.34
CA GLU A 15 3.42 7.99 1.98
C GLU A 15 4.03 6.64 1.60
N TYR A 16 3.17 5.72 1.20
CA TYR A 16 3.56 4.46 0.60
C TYR A 16 3.80 4.68 -0.88
N VAL A 17 5.01 4.41 -1.32
CA VAL A 17 5.41 4.52 -2.73
C VAL A 17 5.80 3.14 -3.22
N LEU A 18 5.10 2.65 -4.24
CA LEU A 18 5.42 1.41 -4.92
C LEU A 18 5.90 1.70 -6.32
N GLN A 19 7.11 1.23 -6.64
CA GLN A 19 7.60 1.21 -8.01
C GLN A 19 7.28 -0.13 -8.65
N CYS A 20 6.35 -0.12 -9.58
CA CYS A 20 6.04 -1.28 -10.38
C CYS A 20 7.22 -1.54 -11.35
N PRO A 21 7.64 -2.81 -11.53
CA PRO A 21 8.65 -3.16 -12.54
C PRO A 21 8.21 -2.82 -13.98
N CYS A 22 6.91 -2.59 -14.19
CA CYS A 22 6.34 -2.12 -15.45
C CYS A 22 6.67 -0.64 -15.76
N GLY A 23 7.20 0.11 -14.79
CA GLY A 23 7.51 1.54 -14.92
C GLY A 23 6.49 2.48 -14.28
N THR A 24 5.33 1.95 -13.84
CA THR A 24 4.32 2.72 -13.12
C THR A 24 4.75 2.98 -11.67
N THR A 25 4.68 4.22 -11.22
CA THR A 25 4.91 4.57 -9.81
C THR A 25 3.58 4.87 -9.15
N LEU A 26 3.22 4.06 -8.15
CA LEU A 26 1.99 4.21 -7.37
C LEU A 26 2.32 4.85 -6.02
N ARG A 27 1.45 5.74 -5.56
CA ARG A 27 1.63 6.47 -4.30
C ARG A 27 0.31 6.51 -3.55
N ALA A 28 0.34 6.24 -2.26
CA ALA A 28 -0.84 6.29 -1.41
C ALA A 28 -0.50 6.68 0.03
N PRO A 29 -1.45 7.26 0.79
CA PRO A 29 -1.21 7.67 2.18
C PRO A 29 -1.20 6.50 3.16
N THR A 30 -1.73 5.33 2.78
CA THR A 30 -1.88 4.17 3.67
C THR A 30 -1.53 2.86 2.98
N GLU A 31 -1.31 1.83 3.79
CA GLU A 31 -1.03 0.45 3.35
C GLU A 31 -2.20 -0.15 2.58
N ASP A 32 -3.43 0.04 3.07
CA ASP A 32 -4.62 -0.44 2.37
C ASP A 32 -4.79 0.27 1.03
N GLU A 33 -4.63 1.59 0.98
CA GLU A 33 -4.77 2.31 -0.29
C GLU A 33 -3.68 1.95 -1.31
N ILE A 34 -2.41 1.80 -0.92
CA ILE A 34 -1.37 1.38 -1.89
C ILE A 34 -1.66 -0.01 -2.43
N VAL A 35 -2.22 -0.89 -1.58
CA VAL A 35 -2.61 -2.25 -1.97
C VAL A 35 -3.76 -2.20 -2.95
N GLU A 36 -4.83 -1.46 -2.67
CA GLU A 36 -5.97 -1.34 -3.58
C GLU A 36 -5.56 -0.75 -4.93
N VAL A 37 -4.79 0.34 -4.93
CA VAL A 37 -4.32 0.98 -6.17
C VAL A 37 -3.40 0.04 -6.96
N SER A 38 -2.52 -0.69 -6.28
CA SER A 38 -1.63 -1.66 -6.93
C SER A 38 -2.40 -2.85 -7.50
N PHE A 39 -3.38 -3.38 -6.78
CA PHE A 39 -4.23 -4.45 -7.29
C PHE A 39 -5.11 -4.00 -8.44
N ALA A 40 -5.63 -2.78 -8.40
CA ALA A 40 -6.38 -2.20 -9.51
C ALA A 40 -5.51 -2.10 -10.76
N HIS A 41 -4.27 -1.61 -10.62
CA HIS A 41 -3.30 -1.57 -11.71
C HIS A 41 -2.95 -2.98 -12.22
N LEU A 42 -2.65 -3.92 -11.33
CA LEU A 42 -2.35 -5.32 -11.70
C LEU A 42 -3.53 -5.97 -12.43
N ARG A 43 -4.77 -5.80 -11.97
CA ARG A 43 -5.93 -6.38 -12.65
C ARG A 43 -6.19 -5.76 -14.02
N ALA A 44 -5.85 -4.48 -14.21
CA ALA A 44 -6.03 -3.78 -15.47
C ALA A 44 -4.93 -4.10 -16.50
N GLU A 45 -3.67 -4.11 -16.06
CA GLU A 45 -2.50 -4.17 -16.95
C GLU A 45 -1.81 -5.54 -16.94
N HIS A 46 -1.93 -6.29 -15.85
CA HIS A 46 -1.25 -7.57 -15.61
C HIS A 46 -2.17 -8.62 -14.95
N PRO A 47 -3.33 -8.96 -15.56
CA PRO A 47 -4.32 -9.85 -14.95
C PRO A 47 -3.76 -11.25 -14.64
N ASP A 48 -2.78 -11.73 -15.40
CA ASP A 48 -2.07 -12.99 -15.16
C ASP A 48 -1.18 -12.98 -13.91
N LEU A 49 -0.68 -11.80 -13.51
CA LEU A 49 0.16 -11.63 -12.32
C LEU A 49 -0.66 -11.30 -11.07
N ALA A 50 -1.84 -10.66 -11.23
CA ALA A 50 -2.73 -10.33 -10.13
C ALA A 50 -3.04 -11.50 -9.14
N PRO A 51 -3.19 -12.77 -9.54
CA PRO A 51 -3.37 -13.89 -8.60
C PRO A 51 -2.06 -14.36 -7.94
N THR A 52 -0.91 -14.04 -8.52
CA THR A 52 0.42 -14.39 -7.98
C THR A 52 0.89 -13.36 -6.95
N TYR A 53 0.48 -12.10 -7.11
CA TYR A 53 0.77 -11.03 -6.17
C TYR A 53 -0.31 -10.93 -5.08
N GLY A 54 0.12 -10.96 -3.83
CA GLY A 54 -0.73 -10.80 -2.65
C GLY A 54 -0.57 -9.41 -2.02
N ARG A 55 -1.45 -9.06 -1.08
CA ARG A 55 -1.32 -7.83 -0.26
C ARG A 55 0.09 -7.70 0.34
N GLU A 56 0.60 -8.78 0.90
CA GLU A 56 1.92 -8.81 1.54
C GLU A 56 3.04 -8.57 0.54
N HIS A 57 2.96 -9.12 -0.68
CA HIS A 57 3.95 -8.86 -1.73
C HIS A 57 3.97 -7.39 -2.14
N VAL A 58 2.78 -6.79 -2.28
CA VAL A 58 2.64 -5.37 -2.61
C VAL A 58 3.22 -4.51 -1.49
N LEU A 59 2.91 -4.79 -0.23
CA LEU A 59 3.46 -4.07 0.92
C LEU A 59 4.97 -4.27 1.08
N PHE A 60 5.49 -5.45 0.71
CA PHE A 60 6.92 -5.74 0.72
C PHE A 60 7.69 -4.96 -0.35
N MET A 61 7.07 -4.70 -1.51
CA MET A 61 7.63 -3.87 -2.57
C MET A 61 7.40 -2.37 -2.34
N ALA A 62 6.36 -2.01 -1.58
CA ALA A 62 6.07 -0.62 -1.24
C ALA A 62 7.09 -0.09 -0.23
N VAL A 63 7.55 1.13 -0.44
CA VAL A 63 8.45 1.85 0.45
C VAL A 63 7.63 2.85 1.25
N ARG A 64 7.74 2.79 2.58
CA ARG A 64 7.13 3.79 3.46
C ARG A 64 8.07 4.99 3.63
N LEU A 65 7.70 6.10 3.03
CA LEU A 65 8.41 7.37 3.16
C LEU A 65 7.70 8.25 4.20
N LEU A 66 8.47 8.90 5.07
CA LEU A 66 7.94 9.97 5.92
C LEU A 66 7.66 11.18 5.04
N LYS A 67 6.42 11.64 5.02
CA LYS A 67 6.04 12.91 4.42
C LYS A 67 6.56 14.00 5.36
N GLY A 68 7.61 14.69 4.92
CA GLY A 68 8.29 15.75 5.68
C GLY A 68 7.67 17.12 5.49
#